data_AF-A0A512MFJ7-F1
#
_entry.id   AF-A0A512MFJ7-F1
#
_cell.length_a   1.000
_cell.length_b   1.000
_cell.length_c   1.000
_cell.angle_alpha   90.00
_cell.angle_beta   90.00
_cell.angle_gamma   90.00
#
_symmetry.space_group_name_H-M   'P 1'
#
loop_
_entity.id
_entity.type
_entity.pdbx_description
1 polymer ?
#
loop_
_entity_poly.entity_id
_entity_poly.type
_entity_poly.pdbx_seq_one_letter_code
_entity_poly.pdbx_strand_id
1 'polypeptide(L)'
;MTNYHDVERERDERRIRAQALLSSLSEKTRATFCDKALLNLVDAGWHDERVWNAKDLNDYESRFEVAPPDGVHEVFCSFGGLTIGMEGRHIRVGPVAEYDCPVPVVLGHVVGTRLYLVGETDFLCDEFLGILMDECGRVYLDGSTSDIPPEDRCVGLVAPDFSSFLNAMFSDDLAVLENTPWIPYSAG
;
A
#
# COMPACT_ATOMS: atom_id res chain seq x y z
N MET A 1 29.08 -5.53 -11.22
CA MET A 1 28.97 -4.06 -11.18
C MET A 1 28.18 -3.65 -12.40
N THR A 2 26.88 -3.42 -12.24
CA THR A 2 26.01 -2.89 -13.31
C THR A 2 26.39 -1.44 -13.54
N ASN A 3 26.58 -1.04 -14.79
CA ASN A 3 27.03 0.30 -15.14
C ASN A 3 25.92 1.30 -14.81
N TYR A 4 26.22 2.39 -14.09
CA TYR A 4 25.21 3.38 -13.66
C TYR A 4 24.38 3.92 -14.84
N HIS A 5 25.00 4.08 -16.01
CA HIS A 5 24.33 4.48 -17.25
C HIS A 5 23.36 3.43 -17.83
N ASP A 6 23.60 2.14 -17.57
CA ASP A 6 22.67 1.09 -18.01
C ASP A 6 21.41 1.08 -17.14
N VAL A 7 21.55 1.40 -15.85
CA VAL A 7 20.42 1.52 -14.90
C VAL A 7 19.53 2.73 -15.23
N GLU A 8 20.12 3.90 -15.48
CA GLU A 8 19.36 5.10 -15.87
C GLU A 8 18.63 4.90 -17.20
N ARG A 9 19.27 4.26 -18.18
CA ARG A 9 18.64 3.98 -19.47
C ARG A 9 17.47 3.00 -19.34
N GLU A 10 17.63 1.92 -18.59
CA GLU A 10 16.56 0.95 -18.37
C GLU A 10 15.36 1.62 -17.67
N ARG A 11 15.63 2.54 -16.75
CA ARG A 11 14.60 3.33 -16.08
C ARG A 11 13.82 4.21 -17.04
N ASP A 12 14.51 4.97 -17.88
CA ASP A 12 13.85 5.85 -18.83
C ASP A 12 13.00 5.06 -19.85
N GLU A 13 13.51 3.91 -20.31
CA GLU A 13 12.76 3.02 -21.20
C GLU A 13 11.51 2.43 -20.52
N ARG A 14 11.58 2.07 -19.24
CA ARG A 14 10.42 1.63 -18.44
C ARG A 14 9.39 2.74 -18.30
N ARG A 15 9.82 3.95 -17.93
CA ARG A 15 8.94 5.11 -17.79
C ARG A 15 8.24 5.48 -19.09
N ILE A 16 8.94 5.44 -20.22
CA ILE A 16 8.36 5.69 -21.54
C ILE A 16 7.28 4.63 -21.87
N ARG A 17 7.54 3.35 -21.60
CA ARG A 17 6.55 2.28 -21.78
C ARG A 17 5.34 2.48 -20.88
N ALA A 18 5.55 2.78 -19.60
CA ALA A 18 4.46 3.04 -18.65
C ALA A 18 3.59 4.23 -19.10
N GLN A 19 4.22 5.32 -19.55
CA GLN A 19 3.51 6.49 -20.08
C GLN A 19 2.65 6.15 -21.31
N ALA A 20 3.14 5.31 -22.22
CA ALA A 20 2.38 4.88 -23.39
C ALA A 20 1.15 4.04 -22.99
N LEU A 21 1.30 3.18 -21.97
CA LEU A 21 0.25 2.30 -21.46
C LEU A 21 -0.85 3.05 -20.72
N LEU A 22 -0.59 4.23 -20.15
CA LEU A 22 -1.63 5.05 -19.50
C LEU A 22 -2.83 5.33 -20.42
N SER A 23 -2.59 5.47 -21.73
CA SER A 23 -3.64 5.74 -22.71
C SER A 23 -4.58 4.55 -22.94
N SER A 24 -4.16 3.33 -22.58
CA SER A 24 -4.97 2.11 -22.67
C SER A 24 -5.84 1.84 -21.45
N LEU A 25 -5.64 2.60 -20.37
CA LEU A 25 -6.46 2.47 -19.16
C LEU A 25 -7.85 3.08 -19.36
N SER A 26 -8.86 2.50 -18.72
CA SER A 26 -10.22 2.99 -18.74
C SER A 26 -10.33 4.43 -18.22
N GLU A 27 -11.40 5.11 -18.63
CA GLU A 27 -11.70 6.46 -18.13
C GLU A 27 -11.92 6.47 -16.62
N LYS A 28 -12.58 5.44 -16.07
CA LYS A 28 -12.78 5.28 -14.63
C LYS A 28 -11.45 5.24 -13.88
N THR A 29 -10.50 4.41 -14.34
CA THR A 29 -9.19 4.29 -13.73
C THR A 29 -8.42 5.61 -13.77
N ARG A 30 -8.41 6.27 -14.94
CA ARG A 30 -7.76 7.58 -15.10
C ARG A 30 -8.40 8.70 -14.29
N ALA A 31 -9.69 8.57 -13.94
CA ALA A 31 -10.38 9.48 -13.03
C ALA A 31 -10.14 9.15 -11.55
N THR A 32 -9.79 7.90 -11.24
CA THR A 32 -9.61 7.42 -9.85
C THR A 32 -8.21 7.74 -9.33
N PHE A 33 -7.20 7.60 -10.19
CA PHE A 33 -5.80 7.75 -9.79
C PHE A 33 -5.16 8.98 -10.43
N CYS A 34 -4.28 9.65 -9.69
CA CYS A 34 -3.42 10.69 -10.25
C CYS A 34 -2.36 10.08 -11.17
N ASP A 35 -1.83 10.88 -12.10
CA ASP A 35 -0.84 10.42 -13.09
C ASP A 35 0.37 9.72 -12.46
N LYS A 36 0.83 10.21 -11.29
CA LYS A 36 1.97 9.61 -10.58
C LYS A 36 1.64 8.24 -10.01
N ALA A 37 0.47 8.08 -9.39
CA ALA A 37 0.03 6.78 -8.90
C ALA A 37 -0.14 5.80 -10.07
N LEU A 38 -0.76 6.23 -11.17
CA LEU A 38 -0.92 5.40 -12.36
C LEU A 38 0.40 4.96 -12.97
N LEU A 39 1.39 5.86 -13.08
CA LEU A 39 2.70 5.52 -13.60
C LEU A 39 3.38 4.45 -12.76
N ASN A 40 3.34 4.58 -11.42
CA ASN A 40 3.92 3.58 -10.53
C ASN A 40 3.16 2.24 -10.57
N LEU A 41 1.83 2.28 -10.67
CA LEU A 41 1.00 1.08 -10.83
C LEU A 41 1.33 0.34 -12.13
N VAL A 42 1.34 1.05 -13.25
CA VAL A 42 1.62 0.44 -14.57
C VAL A 42 3.06 -0.07 -14.64
N ASP A 43 4.03 0.65 -14.08
CA ASP A 43 5.41 0.19 -14.00
C ASP A 43 5.55 -1.11 -13.16
N ALA A 44 4.74 -1.24 -12.10
CA ALA A 44 4.61 -2.48 -11.35
C ALA A 44 3.89 -3.61 -12.10
N GLY A 45 3.37 -3.35 -13.30
CA GLY A 45 2.63 -4.31 -14.13
C GLY A 45 1.12 -4.35 -13.85
N TRP A 46 0.57 -3.33 -13.19
CA TRP A 46 -0.88 -3.20 -12.99
C TRP A 46 -1.61 -2.71 -14.26
N HIS A 47 -2.83 -3.22 -14.46
CA HIS A 47 -3.79 -2.75 -15.47
C HIS A 47 -5.22 -3.11 -15.02
N ASP A 48 -6.24 -2.54 -15.65
CA ASP A 48 -7.66 -2.64 -15.22
C ASP A 48 -8.16 -4.09 -15.05
N GLU A 49 -7.73 -4.98 -15.94
CA GLU A 49 -8.15 -6.39 -15.95
C GLU A 49 -7.22 -7.31 -15.14
N ARG A 50 -6.23 -6.73 -14.45
CA ARG A 50 -5.29 -7.53 -13.66
C ARG A 50 -6.04 -8.15 -12.48
N VAL A 51 -5.86 -9.46 -12.33
CA VAL A 51 -6.30 -10.20 -11.16
C VAL A 51 -5.12 -10.98 -10.62
N TRP A 52 -4.92 -10.93 -9.30
CA TRP A 52 -3.91 -11.72 -8.63
C TRP A 52 -4.20 -13.22 -8.83
N ASN A 53 -3.15 -14.04 -8.81
CA ASN A 53 -3.30 -15.46 -9.03
C ASN A 53 -4.23 -16.06 -7.97
N ALA A 54 -5.28 -16.76 -8.41
CA ALA A 54 -6.31 -17.29 -7.51
C ALA A 54 -5.74 -18.24 -6.44
N LYS A 55 -4.68 -19.00 -6.75
CA LYS A 55 -4.03 -19.86 -5.76
C LYS A 55 -3.34 -19.02 -4.70
N ASP A 56 -2.52 -18.05 -5.10
CA ASP A 56 -1.78 -17.20 -4.17
C ASP A 56 -2.72 -16.32 -3.33
N LEU A 57 -3.80 -15.83 -3.94
CA LEU A 57 -4.87 -15.12 -3.26
C LEU A 57 -5.54 -16.01 -2.20
N ASN A 58 -5.99 -17.21 -2.58
CA ASN A 58 -6.63 -18.13 -1.62
C ASN A 58 -5.66 -18.54 -0.50
N ASP A 59 -4.39 -18.81 -0.84
CA ASP A 59 -3.36 -19.15 0.13
C ASP A 59 -3.13 -17.99 1.10
N TYR A 60 -3.17 -16.74 0.63
CA TYR A 60 -3.06 -15.57 1.49
C TYR A 60 -4.31 -15.33 2.35
N GLU A 61 -5.51 -15.38 1.75
CA GLU A 61 -6.77 -15.19 2.46
C GLU A 61 -7.06 -16.28 3.51
N SER A 62 -6.52 -17.49 3.32
CA SER A 62 -6.62 -18.57 4.29
C SER A 62 -5.93 -18.31 5.64
N ARG A 63 -5.08 -17.27 5.70
CA ARG A 63 -4.38 -16.86 6.93
C ARG A 63 -5.26 -16.06 7.87
N PHE A 64 -6.35 -15.48 7.38
CA PHE A 64 -7.26 -14.71 8.23
C PHE A 64 -8.24 -15.65 8.95
N GLU A 65 -8.41 -15.43 10.25
CA GLU A 65 -9.40 -16.18 11.05
C GLU A 65 -10.84 -15.95 10.56
N VAL A 66 -11.09 -14.80 9.94
CA VAL A 66 -12.36 -14.40 9.35
C VAL A 66 -12.11 -13.94 7.93
N ALA A 67 -12.99 -14.33 7.01
CA ALA A 67 -12.89 -13.95 5.61
C ALA A 67 -12.79 -12.42 5.45
N PRO A 68 -11.86 -11.91 4.63
CA PRO A 68 -11.79 -10.49 4.33
C PRO A 68 -13.10 -9.97 3.73
N PRO A 69 -13.53 -8.75 4.10
CA PRO A 69 -14.70 -8.11 3.51
C PRO A 69 -14.43 -7.72 2.05
N ASP A 70 -15.50 -7.51 1.27
CA ASP A 70 -15.43 -7.27 -0.18
C ASP A 70 -14.40 -6.21 -0.58
N GLY A 71 -14.33 -5.07 0.12
CA GLY A 71 -13.37 -4.01 -0.19
C GLY A 71 -11.91 -4.42 0.02
N VAL A 72 -11.63 -5.28 1.01
CA VAL A 72 -10.27 -5.82 1.25
C VAL A 72 -9.95 -6.89 0.21
N HIS A 73 -10.91 -7.76 -0.08
CA HIS A 73 -10.78 -8.78 -1.13
C HIS A 73 -10.52 -8.16 -2.52
N GLU A 74 -11.23 -7.08 -2.86
CA GLU A 74 -11.01 -6.33 -4.10
C GLU A 74 -9.58 -5.78 -4.19
N VAL A 75 -9.03 -5.28 -3.08
CA VAL A 75 -7.63 -4.82 -3.05
C VAL A 75 -6.66 -5.98 -3.27
N PHE A 76 -6.90 -7.14 -2.66
CA PHE A 76 -6.07 -8.33 -2.92
C PHE A 76 -6.18 -8.79 -4.36
N CYS A 77 -7.40 -8.89 -4.90
CA CYS A 77 -7.62 -9.25 -6.29
C CYS A 77 -6.90 -8.30 -7.25
N SER A 78 -7.05 -7.00 -7.09
CA SER A 78 -6.52 -6.02 -8.04
C SER A 78 -5.02 -5.76 -7.88
N PHE A 79 -4.52 -5.70 -6.64
CA PHE A 79 -3.16 -5.24 -6.35
C PHE A 79 -2.26 -6.29 -5.72
N GLY A 80 -2.80 -7.41 -5.23
CA GLY A 80 -2.02 -8.43 -4.54
C GLY A 80 -0.87 -8.99 -5.39
N GLY A 81 0.28 -9.21 -4.76
CA GLY A 81 1.53 -9.63 -5.40
C GLY A 81 2.29 -8.51 -6.10
N LEU A 82 1.79 -7.27 -6.10
CA LEU A 82 2.52 -6.13 -6.64
C LEU A 82 3.47 -5.53 -5.61
N THR A 83 4.61 -5.04 -6.11
CA THR A 83 5.46 -4.06 -5.44
C THR A 83 5.43 -2.79 -6.28
N ILE A 84 4.86 -1.73 -5.73
CA ILE A 84 4.53 -0.47 -6.41
C ILE A 84 5.50 0.61 -5.92
N GLY A 85 6.15 1.33 -6.84
CA GLY A 85 7.15 2.34 -6.51
C GLY A 85 8.54 1.72 -6.35
N MET A 86 9.35 1.75 -7.41
CA MET A 86 10.70 1.14 -7.40
C MET A 86 11.83 2.09 -6.98
N GLU A 87 11.56 3.40 -6.87
CA GLU A 87 12.54 4.40 -6.44
C GLU A 87 11.96 5.30 -5.35
N GLY A 88 12.48 5.16 -4.13
CA GLY A 88 11.96 5.82 -2.94
C GLY A 88 10.87 4.96 -2.28
N ARG A 89 9.71 5.57 -2.02
CA ARG A 89 8.58 4.95 -1.33
C ARG A 89 8.04 3.77 -2.13
N HIS A 90 7.97 2.59 -1.50
CA HIS A 90 7.37 1.41 -2.08
C HIS A 90 6.19 0.90 -1.26
N ILE A 91 5.28 0.22 -1.94
CA ILE A 91 4.15 -0.49 -1.36
C ILE A 91 4.19 -1.91 -1.86
N ARG A 92 4.18 -2.89 -0.95
CA ARG A 92 3.98 -4.30 -1.29
C ARG A 92 2.60 -4.73 -0.83
N VAL A 93 1.77 -5.21 -1.75
CA VAL A 93 0.41 -5.71 -1.43
C VAL A 93 0.42 -7.24 -1.43
N GLY A 94 -0.18 -7.84 -0.41
CA GLY A 94 -0.27 -9.29 -0.27
C GLY A 94 0.69 -9.83 0.80
N PRO A 95 1.37 -10.98 0.60
CA PRO A 95 2.04 -11.68 1.69
C PRO A 95 3.18 -10.83 2.23
N VAL A 96 3.07 -10.45 3.50
CA VAL A 96 4.09 -9.72 4.26
C VAL A 96 4.75 -10.64 5.29
N ALA A 97 5.99 -10.32 5.67
CA ALA A 97 6.69 -11.09 6.69
C ALA A 97 6.03 -10.82 8.05
N GLU A 98 5.36 -11.83 8.61
CA GLU A 98 4.55 -11.73 9.85
C GLU A 98 5.34 -11.28 11.09
N TYR A 99 6.67 -11.25 11.03
CA TYR A 99 7.54 -10.96 12.17
C TYR A 99 7.64 -9.47 12.52
N ASP A 100 7.28 -8.56 11.60
CA ASP A 100 7.50 -7.12 11.78
C ASP A 100 6.21 -6.30 11.95
N CYS A 101 5.03 -6.87 11.69
CA CYS A 101 3.74 -6.20 11.88
C CYS A 101 3.10 -6.58 13.22
N PRO A 102 2.76 -5.64 14.13
CA PRO A 102 1.92 -5.91 15.28
C PRO A 102 0.60 -6.58 14.90
N VAL A 103 0.15 -7.49 15.77
CA VAL A 103 -1.00 -8.37 15.52
C VAL A 103 -2.23 -7.50 15.21
N PRO A 104 -2.83 -7.60 14.00
CA PRO A 104 -3.98 -6.76 13.59
C PRO A 104 -5.15 -6.79 14.57
N VAL A 105 -5.28 -7.88 15.33
CA VAL A 105 -6.24 -8.01 16.43
C VAL A 105 -6.02 -6.97 17.53
N VAL A 106 -4.78 -6.76 17.97
CA VAL A 106 -4.45 -5.78 19.03
C VAL A 106 -4.75 -4.37 18.53
N LEU A 107 -4.31 -4.07 17.31
CA LEU A 107 -4.58 -2.79 16.67
C LEU A 107 -6.07 -2.51 16.52
N GLY A 108 -6.83 -3.53 16.15
CA GLY A 108 -8.27 -3.41 16.02
C GLY A 108 -8.99 -3.05 17.33
N HIS A 109 -8.45 -3.45 18.48
CA HIS A 109 -8.96 -2.99 19.78
C HIS A 109 -8.66 -1.50 20.01
N VAL A 110 -7.45 -1.04 19.66
CA VAL A 110 -7.02 0.36 19.81
C VAL A 110 -7.90 1.30 18.98
N VAL A 111 -8.18 0.94 17.72
CA VAL A 111 -9.01 1.77 16.82
C VAL A 111 -10.51 1.49 16.92
N GLY A 112 -10.91 0.46 17.67
CA GLY A 112 -12.32 0.06 17.85
C GLY A 112 -12.97 -0.58 16.62
N THR A 113 -12.19 -1.15 15.70
CA THR A 113 -12.70 -1.87 14.52
C THR A 113 -11.76 -3.00 14.12
N ARG A 114 -12.28 -4.04 13.45
CA ARG A 114 -11.43 -5.12 12.93
C ARG A 114 -10.53 -4.59 11.82
N LEU A 115 -9.26 -5.00 11.84
CA LEU A 115 -8.27 -4.65 10.82
C LEU A 115 -7.73 -5.89 10.12
N TYR A 116 -7.48 -5.74 8.83
CA TYR A 116 -6.91 -6.74 7.94
C TYR A 116 -5.59 -6.23 7.40
N LEU A 117 -4.51 -7.01 7.55
CA LEU A 117 -3.19 -6.66 7.01
C LEU A 117 -3.19 -6.86 5.50
N VAL A 118 -3.05 -5.76 4.77
CA VAL A 118 -3.16 -5.72 3.32
C VAL A 118 -1.80 -5.72 2.64
N GLY A 119 -0.79 -5.18 3.30
CA GLY A 119 0.53 -5.02 2.73
C GLY A 119 1.48 -4.31 3.68
N GLU A 120 2.57 -3.80 3.13
CA GLU A 120 3.55 -2.99 3.85
C GLU A 120 4.08 -1.86 2.97
N THR A 121 4.66 -0.84 3.60
CA THR A 121 5.33 0.28 2.94
C THR A 121 6.52 0.77 3.76
N ASP A 122 7.52 1.35 3.10
CA ASP A 122 8.68 2.01 3.73
C ASP A 122 8.56 3.54 3.66
N PHE A 123 7.34 4.06 3.66
CA PHE A 123 7.03 5.47 3.47
C PHE A 123 7.86 6.42 4.38
N LEU A 124 8.15 6.01 5.61
CA LEU A 124 8.90 6.77 6.61
C LEU A 124 10.36 6.32 6.74
N CYS A 125 11.01 6.03 5.61
CA CYS A 125 12.45 5.88 5.36
C CYS A 125 13.27 4.86 6.19
N ASP A 126 12.82 4.34 7.34
CA ASP A 126 13.67 3.44 8.14
C ASP A 126 12.96 2.22 8.75
N GLU A 127 11.62 2.11 8.69
CA GLU A 127 10.91 0.90 9.14
C GLU A 127 9.76 0.51 8.19
N PHE A 128 9.58 -0.80 7.99
CA PHE A 128 8.43 -1.34 7.28
C PHE A 128 7.16 -1.08 8.11
N LEU A 129 6.27 -0.25 7.58
CA LEU A 129 4.95 0.02 8.15
C LEU A 129 3.94 -0.98 7.57
N GLY A 130 3.10 -1.57 8.40
CA GLY A 130 2.00 -2.38 7.90
C GLY A 130 0.89 -1.49 7.34
N ILE A 131 0.30 -1.93 6.23
CA ILE A 131 -0.87 -1.30 5.62
C ILE A 131 -2.07 -2.14 6.02
N LEU A 132 -2.99 -1.55 6.77
CA LEU A 132 -4.17 -2.22 7.29
C LEU A 132 -5.42 -1.61 6.66
N MET A 133 -6.47 -2.43 6.51
CA MET A 133 -7.79 -1.96 6.12
C MET A 133 -8.85 -2.44 7.09
N ASP A 134 -9.86 -1.61 7.34
CA ASP A 134 -11.05 -2.03 8.08
C ASP A 134 -12.19 -2.50 7.17
N GLU A 135 -13.29 -2.89 7.80
CA GLU A 135 -14.49 -3.38 7.12
C GLU A 135 -15.19 -2.33 6.23
N CYS A 136 -14.89 -1.05 6.43
CA CYS A 136 -15.37 0.04 5.58
C CYS A 136 -14.42 0.38 4.44
N GLY A 137 -13.29 -0.32 4.32
CA GLY A 137 -12.25 -0.06 3.33
C GLY A 137 -11.32 1.09 3.68
N ARG A 138 -11.40 1.64 4.90
CA ARG A 138 -10.50 2.72 5.33
C ARG A 138 -9.11 2.16 5.58
N VAL A 139 -8.09 2.96 5.23
CA VAL A 139 -6.69 2.52 5.28
C VAL A 139 -6.00 3.11 6.49
N TYR A 140 -5.31 2.24 7.24
CA TYR A 140 -4.49 2.60 8.38
C TYR A 140 -3.05 2.19 8.10
N LEU A 141 -2.11 2.94 8.66
CA LEU A 141 -0.72 2.52 8.77
C LEU A 141 -0.41 2.19 10.22
N ASP A 142 0.43 1.18 10.42
CA ASP A 142 0.96 0.81 11.72
C ASP A 142 2.49 0.74 11.69
N GLY A 143 3.14 1.22 12.75
CA GLY A 143 4.59 1.13 12.89
C GLY A 143 5.15 2.08 13.95
N SER A 144 6.48 2.01 14.16
CA SER A 144 7.17 3.00 14.98
C SER A 144 7.51 4.20 14.10
N THR A 145 7.08 5.38 14.51
CA THR A 145 7.56 6.62 13.91
C THR A 145 8.84 7.01 14.64
N SER A 146 9.95 6.36 14.27
CA SER A 146 11.27 6.54 14.91
C SER A 146 11.72 8.01 15.04
N ASP A 147 11.20 8.90 14.19
CA ASP A 147 11.54 10.33 14.16
C ASP A 147 10.36 11.29 14.40
N ILE A 148 9.14 10.79 14.66
CA ILE A 148 7.96 11.64 14.94
C ILE A 148 7.35 11.19 16.28
N PRO A 149 7.25 12.07 17.30
CA PRO A 149 6.60 11.72 18.55
C PRO A 149 5.15 11.25 18.33
N PRO A 150 4.69 10.21 19.05
CA PRO A 150 5.41 9.48 20.08
C PRO A 150 6.24 8.37 19.44
N GLU A 151 7.49 8.23 19.85
CA GLU A 151 8.44 7.16 19.45
C GLU A 151 7.92 5.72 19.72
N ASP A 152 6.67 5.59 20.18
CA ASP A 152 5.93 4.37 20.44
C ASP A 152 5.31 3.81 19.15
N ARG A 153 5.03 2.50 19.16
CA ARG A 153 4.23 1.89 18.09
C ARG A 153 2.85 2.54 18.06
N CYS A 154 2.50 3.07 16.90
CA CYS A 154 1.28 3.82 16.68
C CYS A 154 0.51 3.30 15.47
N VAL A 155 -0.79 3.59 15.46
CA VAL A 155 -1.67 3.32 14.33
C VAL A 155 -2.40 4.60 13.95
N GLY A 156 -2.48 4.88 12.65
CA GLY A 156 -3.07 6.12 12.14
C GLY A 156 -4.00 5.84 10.96
N LEU A 157 -5.16 6.48 10.93
CA LEU A 157 -6.06 6.47 9.78
C LEU A 157 -5.50 7.43 8.71
N VAL A 158 -5.01 6.90 7.60
CA VAL A 158 -4.28 7.67 6.58
C VAL A 158 -5.12 7.98 5.35
N ALA A 159 -6.14 7.18 5.05
CA ALA A 159 -6.99 7.40 3.89
C ALA A 159 -8.39 6.79 4.04
N PRO A 160 -9.40 7.34 3.37
CA PRO A 160 -10.75 6.79 3.37
C PRO A 160 -10.89 5.48 2.57
N ASP A 161 -9.98 5.24 1.62
CA ASP A 161 -9.95 4.06 0.76
C ASP A 161 -8.54 3.83 0.17
N PHE A 162 -8.33 2.65 -0.42
CA PHE A 162 -7.02 2.26 -0.96
C PHE A 162 -6.58 3.08 -2.17
N SER A 163 -7.51 3.59 -2.98
CA SER A 163 -7.16 4.43 -4.14
C SER A 163 -6.69 5.81 -3.70
N SER A 164 -7.40 6.41 -2.72
CA SER A 164 -7.01 7.65 -2.06
C SER A 164 -5.64 7.50 -1.38
N PHE A 165 -5.36 6.35 -0.75
CA PHE A 165 -4.05 6.04 -0.19
C PHE A 165 -2.96 6.02 -1.25
N LEU A 166 -3.13 5.27 -2.34
CA LEU A 166 -2.17 5.21 -3.45
C LEU A 166 -1.90 6.60 -4.06
N ASN A 167 -2.95 7.41 -4.22
CA ASN A 167 -2.81 8.78 -4.70
C ASN A 167 -1.97 9.64 -3.76
N ALA A 168 -2.24 9.59 -2.45
CA ALA A 168 -1.46 10.34 -1.46
C ALA A 168 0.01 9.89 -1.45
N MET A 169 0.24 8.57 -1.41
CA MET A 169 1.55 7.93 -1.38
C MET A 169 2.47 8.35 -2.53
N PHE A 170 1.91 8.51 -3.74
CA PHE A 170 2.70 8.87 -4.93
C PHE A 170 2.52 10.33 -5.36
N SER A 171 1.77 11.12 -4.61
CA SER A 171 1.69 12.56 -4.83
C SER A 171 2.98 13.28 -4.40
N ASP A 172 3.08 14.55 -4.81
CA ASP A 172 4.12 15.47 -4.33
C ASP A 172 3.81 16.03 -2.94
N ASP A 173 2.57 15.91 -2.48
CA ASP A 173 2.11 16.48 -1.21
C ASP A 173 1.87 15.35 -0.21
N LEU A 174 2.93 15.01 0.50
CA LEU A 174 2.90 14.01 1.58
C LEU A 174 2.29 14.52 2.88
N ALA A 175 1.97 15.81 2.96
CA ALA A 175 1.47 16.40 4.19
C ALA A 175 0.22 15.68 4.69
N VAL A 176 -0.58 15.07 3.80
CA VAL A 176 -1.75 14.27 4.20
C VAL A 176 -1.34 13.06 5.05
N LEU A 177 -0.28 12.35 4.67
CA LEU A 177 0.20 11.17 5.38
C LEU A 177 1.04 11.57 6.60
N GLU A 178 1.89 12.58 6.48
CA GLU A 178 2.76 13.06 7.56
C GLU A 178 1.97 13.69 8.72
N ASN A 179 0.85 14.36 8.44
CA ASN A 179 -0.01 14.97 9.46
C ASN A 179 -1.10 14.01 9.98
N THR A 180 -0.97 12.71 9.73
CA THR A 180 -1.91 11.71 10.23
C THR A 180 -1.97 11.76 11.76
N PRO A 181 -3.16 11.78 12.37
CA PRO A 181 -3.28 11.67 13.81
C PRO A 181 -2.96 10.23 14.26
N TRP A 182 -1.78 10.04 14.81
CA TRP A 182 -1.28 8.77 15.31
C TRP A 182 -1.83 8.43 16.70
N ILE A 183 -2.32 7.21 16.88
CA ILE A 183 -2.83 6.68 18.15
C ILE A 183 -1.80 5.69 18.72
N PRO A 184 -1.21 5.95 19.90
CA PRO A 184 -0.30 5.02 20.54
C PRO A 184 -1.01 3.72 20.93
N TYR A 185 -0.32 2.58 20.87
CA TYR A 185 -0.92 1.30 21.26
C TYR A 185 -1.30 1.25 22.75
N SER A 186 -0.64 2.05 23.58
CA SER A 186 -0.94 2.19 25.00
C SER A 186 -2.25 2.92 25.30
N ALA A 187 -2.94 3.46 24.29
CA ALA A 187 -4.22 4.14 24.45
C ALA A 187 -5.42 3.16 24.52
N GLY A 188 -5.22 1.88 24.19
CA GLY A 188 -6.24 0.82 24.20
C GLY A 188 -6.25 -0.03 25.47
#